data_AF-A0A9D1YEA8-F1
#
_entry.id   AF-A0A9D1YEA8-F1
#
_cell.length_a   1.000
_cell.length_b   1.000
_cell.length_c   1.000
_cell.angle_alpha   90.00
_cell.angle_beta   90.00
_cell.angle_gamma   90.00
#
_symmetry.space_group_name_H-M   'P 1'
#
loop_
_entity.id
_entity.type
_entity.pdbx_description
1 polymer ?
#
loop_
_entity_poly.entity_id
_entity_poly.type
_entity_poly.pdbx_seq_one_letter_code
_entity_poly.pdbx_strand_id
1 'polypeptide(L)'
;MGKKRGETMLYCAKCHGVCPDATAKCPNCKSGKLRQVDGEDLVLLHKADQYAAQRLGEEFDREGIVYEMKPFDGGRISYLYDSDVLPTDRMVLVRWKDYEAGKSVSARLKETLDEERSAGAEDFEEMPRKKRILVQIVSVFGFILLIMLVVYGADWAANWLRGLFA
;
A
#
# COMPACT_ATOMS: atom_id res chain seq x y z
N MET A 1 -32.86 12.60 -38.29
CA MET A 1 -33.05 11.63 -37.18
C MET A 1 -31.73 11.51 -36.44
N GLY A 2 -31.68 12.07 -35.23
CA GLY A 2 -30.46 12.30 -34.45
C GLY A 2 -29.86 11.03 -33.88
N LYS A 3 -28.65 10.69 -34.34
CA LYS A 3 -27.80 9.66 -33.76
C LYS A 3 -27.34 10.19 -32.39
N LYS A 4 -27.90 9.66 -31.29
CA LYS A 4 -27.38 9.95 -29.94
C LYS A 4 -25.87 9.70 -29.98
N ARG A 5 -25.07 10.73 -29.69
CA ARG A 5 -23.63 10.60 -29.42
C ARG A 5 -23.51 9.80 -28.11
N GLY A 6 -23.66 8.48 -28.20
CA GLY A 6 -23.25 7.57 -27.15
C GLY A 6 -21.73 7.48 -27.23
N GLU A 7 -21.04 7.83 -26.15
CA GLU A 7 -19.59 7.73 -26.02
C GLU A 7 -19.12 6.35 -26.51
N THR A 8 -18.41 6.34 -27.64
CA THR A 8 -17.75 5.14 -28.14
C THR A 8 -16.56 4.84 -27.25
N MET A 9 -16.78 4.03 -26.22
CA MET A 9 -15.72 3.51 -25.36
C MET A 9 -14.82 2.58 -26.19
N LEU A 10 -13.53 2.91 -26.23
CA LEU A 10 -12.52 2.15 -26.95
C LEU A 10 -11.73 1.30 -25.98
N TYR A 11 -11.59 0.02 -26.29
CA TYR A 11 -10.75 -0.93 -25.59
C TYR A 11 -9.35 -0.99 -26.21
N CYS A 12 -8.32 -0.95 -25.37
CA CYS A 12 -6.94 -1.15 -25.79
C CYS A 12 -6.46 -2.57 -25.49
N ALA A 13 -6.18 -3.35 -26.52
CA ALA A 13 -5.69 -4.73 -26.38
C ALA A 13 -4.28 -4.86 -25.77
N LYS A 14 -3.53 -3.74 -25.64
CA LYS A 14 -2.18 -3.75 -25.07
C LYS A 14 -2.17 -3.57 -23.55
N CYS A 15 -2.99 -2.68 -23.03
CA CYS A 15 -3.03 -2.36 -21.61
C CYS A 15 -4.36 -2.72 -20.94
N HIS A 16 -5.27 -3.36 -21.69
CA HIS A 16 -6.63 -3.72 -21.26
C HIS A 16 -7.48 -2.53 -20.78
N GLY A 17 -7.06 -1.29 -21.04
CA GLY A 17 -7.74 -0.09 -20.58
C GLY A 17 -8.90 0.29 -21.50
N VAL A 18 -9.94 0.87 -20.90
CA VAL A 18 -11.05 1.51 -21.62
C VAL A 18 -10.80 3.01 -21.67
N CYS A 19 -10.94 3.60 -22.86
CA CYS A 19 -10.65 5.00 -23.10
C CYS A 19 -11.84 5.67 -23.79
N PRO A 20 -12.29 6.84 -23.32
CA PRO A 20 -13.31 7.61 -24.03
C PRO A 20 -12.70 8.17 -25.31
N ASP A 21 -13.35 7.89 -26.44
CA ASP A 21 -13.16 8.46 -27.78
C ASP A 21 -11.73 8.99 -28.07
N ALA A 22 -10.74 8.11 -27.87
CA ALA A 22 -9.34 8.49 -27.91
C ALA A 22 -8.92 8.74 -29.37
N THR A 23 -8.56 9.98 -29.65
CA THR A 23 -7.92 10.48 -30.86
C THR A 23 -6.69 9.62 -31.22
N ALA A 24 -6.89 8.60 -32.05
CA ALA A 24 -5.90 7.73 -32.70
C ALA A 24 -4.97 6.87 -31.81
N LYS A 25 -4.71 7.18 -30.53
CA LYS A 25 -3.80 6.42 -29.64
C LYS A 25 -4.32 6.33 -28.21
N CYS A 26 -4.06 5.20 -27.55
CA CYS A 26 -4.40 4.97 -26.15
C CYS A 26 -3.63 5.95 -25.24
N PRO A 27 -4.29 6.70 -24.33
CA PRO A 27 -3.62 7.60 -23.39
C PRO A 27 -2.68 6.87 -22.42
N ASN A 28 -2.99 5.61 -22.05
CA ASN A 28 -2.20 4.87 -21.08
C ASN A 28 -0.92 4.28 -21.68
N CYS A 29 -1.02 3.54 -22.80
CA CYS A 29 0.12 2.83 -23.38
C CYS A 29 0.59 3.35 -24.74
N LYS A 30 0.00 4.45 -25.23
CA LYS A 30 0.27 5.09 -26.54
C LYS A 30 0.10 4.17 -27.76
N SER A 31 -0.52 3.01 -27.59
CA SER A 31 -0.81 2.05 -28.65
C SER A 31 -1.89 2.59 -29.58
N GLY A 32 -1.72 2.40 -30.89
CA GLY A 32 -2.76 2.65 -31.89
C GLY A 32 -3.76 1.50 -32.07
N LYS A 33 -3.58 0.38 -31.36
CA LYS A 33 -4.49 -0.79 -31.42
C LYS A 33 -5.69 -0.59 -30.50
N LEU A 34 -6.57 0.34 -30.88
CA LEU A 34 -7.85 0.59 -30.23
C LEU A 34 -8.97 -0.06 -31.04
N ARG A 35 -9.89 -0.72 -30.35
CA ARG A 35 -11.12 -1.26 -30.95
C ARG A 35 -12.30 -0.92 -30.07
N GLN A 36 -13.52 -1.09 -30.59
CA GLN A 36 -14.72 -0.94 -29.77
C GLN A 36 -14.73 -1.99 -28.64
N VAL A 37 -15.10 -1.57 -27.43
CA VAL A 37 -15.24 -2.46 -26.28
C VAL A 37 -16.48 -3.35 -26.47
N ASP A 38 -16.30 -4.64 -26.25
CA ASP A 38 -17.37 -5.63 -26.16
C ASP A 38 -17.66 -5.91 -24.67
N GLY A 39 -18.89 -6.33 -24.36
CA GLY A 39 -19.30 -6.67 -23.01
C GLY A 39 -18.54 -7.86 -22.41
N GLU A 40 -18.00 -8.76 -23.22
CA GLU A 40 -17.22 -9.91 -22.78
C GLU A 40 -15.73 -9.59 -22.58
N ASP A 41 -15.28 -8.39 -22.96
CA ASP A 41 -13.87 -8.02 -22.86
C ASP A 41 -13.44 -7.88 -21.41
N LEU A 42 -12.29 -8.50 -21.09
CA LEU A 42 -11.62 -8.32 -19.81
C LEU A 42 -10.86 -6.99 -19.80
N VAL A 43 -11.37 -6.05 -19.03
CA VAL A 43 -10.84 -4.70 -18.91
C VAL A 43 -10.10 -4.53 -17.59
N LEU A 44 -9.08 -3.67 -17.59
CA LEU A 44 -8.33 -3.33 -16.39
C LEU A 44 -9.20 -2.52 -15.44
N LEU A 45 -9.44 -3.07 -14.24
CA LEU A 45 -10.12 -2.38 -13.16
C LEU A 45 -9.13 -1.51 -12.38
N HIS A 46 -8.13 -2.14 -11.77
CA HIS A 46 -7.03 -1.45 -11.10
C HIS A 46 -5.83 -2.39 -10.87
N LYS A 47 -4.75 -1.81 -10.35
CA LYS A 47 -3.60 -2.54 -9.80
C LYS A 47 -3.88 -2.88 -8.34
N ALA A 48 -3.58 -4.10 -7.91
CA ALA A 48 -3.66 -4.54 -6.53
C ALA A 48 -2.34 -5.16 -6.07
N ASP A 49 -1.98 -5.00 -4.80
CA ASP A 49 -0.92 -5.80 -4.20
C ASP A 49 -1.36 -7.28 -4.07
N GLN A 50 -0.44 -8.17 -3.72
CA GLN A 50 -0.73 -9.61 -3.67
C GLN A 50 -1.84 -9.98 -2.68
N TYR A 51 -1.92 -9.30 -1.54
CA TYR A 51 -2.92 -9.58 -0.51
C TYR A 51 -4.30 -9.08 -0.93
N ALA A 52 -4.38 -7.84 -1.40
CA ALA A 52 -5.59 -7.26 -1.94
C ALA A 52 -6.09 -8.04 -3.16
N ALA A 53 -5.19 -8.50 -4.04
CA ALA A 53 -5.56 -9.35 -5.17
C ALA A 53 -6.20 -10.67 -4.72
N GLN A 54 -5.64 -11.34 -3.71
CA GLN A 54 -6.23 -12.57 -3.17
C GLN A 54 -7.64 -12.33 -2.61
N ARG A 55 -7.80 -11.31 -1.75
CA ARG A 55 -9.11 -10.96 -1.15
C ARG A 55 -10.14 -10.55 -2.21
N LEU A 56 -9.72 -9.83 -3.26
CA LEU A 56 -10.59 -9.51 -4.40
C LEU A 56 -11.07 -10.75 -5.13
N GLY A 57 -10.19 -11.75 -5.32
CA GLY A 57 -10.56 -13.01 -5.96
C GLY A 57 -11.68 -13.73 -5.20
N GLU A 58 -11.54 -13.82 -3.88
CA GLU A 58 -12.56 -14.44 -3.01
C GLU A 58 -13.92 -13.73 -3.09
N GLU A 59 -13.94 -12.39 -3.14
CA GLU A 59 -15.18 -11.61 -3.27
C GLU A 59 -15.78 -11.70 -4.68
N PHE A 60 -14.95 -11.67 -5.72
CA PHE A 60 -15.43 -11.83 -7.09
C PHE A 60 -16.01 -13.23 -7.34
N ASP A 61 -15.38 -14.27 -6.81
CA ASP A 61 -15.90 -15.64 -6.87
C ASP A 61 -17.26 -15.75 -6.16
N ARG A 62 -17.42 -15.07 -5.01
CA ARG A 62 -18.68 -15.06 -4.24
C ARG A 62 -19.80 -14.35 -4.99
N GLU A 63 -19.51 -13.25 -5.66
CA GLU A 63 -20.49 -12.48 -6.44
C GLU A 63 -20.69 -13.02 -7.87
N GLY A 64 -19.90 -14.00 -8.30
CA GLY A 64 -19.97 -14.58 -9.65
C GLY A 64 -19.45 -13.63 -10.73
N ILE A 65 -18.56 -12.71 -10.37
CA ILE A 65 -17.95 -11.75 -11.30
C ILE A 65 -16.83 -12.45 -12.07
N VAL A 66 -16.85 -12.34 -13.40
CA VAL A 66 -15.79 -12.93 -14.23
C VAL A 66 -14.56 -12.03 -14.24
N TYR A 67 -13.45 -12.56 -13.71
CA TYR A 67 -12.20 -11.84 -13.58
C TYR A 67 -10.98 -12.65 -14.04
N GLU A 68 -9.88 -11.97 -14.30
CA GLU A 68 -8.57 -12.56 -14.55
C GLU A 68 -7.50 -11.72 -13.85
N MET A 69 -6.53 -12.36 -13.19
CA MET A 69 -5.41 -11.68 -12.54
C MET A 69 -4.12 -11.98 -13.29
N LYS A 70 -3.44 -10.93 -13.74
CA LYS A 70 -2.14 -11.04 -14.42
C LYS A 70 -1.03 -10.41 -13.59
N PRO A 71 0.22 -10.89 -13.70
CA PRO A 71 1.37 -10.13 -13.19
C PRO A 71 1.34 -8.71 -13.74
N PHE A 72 1.66 -7.71 -12.93
CA PHE A 72 1.72 -6.33 -13.38
C PHE A 72 2.90 -6.13 -14.33
N ASP A 73 2.62 -6.09 -15.63
CA ASP A 73 3.61 -5.87 -16.70
C ASP A 73 3.71 -4.38 -17.07
N GLY A 74 3.66 -3.50 -16.06
CA GLY A 74 3.73 -2.05 -16.23
C GLY A 74 4.89 -1.67 -17.14
N GLY A 75 4.57 -1.34 -18.40
CA GLY A 75 5.54 -1.30 -19.49
C GLY A 75 6.81 -0.57 -19.08
N ARG A 76 7.90 -1.35 -18.95
CA ARG A 76 9.26 -0.97 -18.52
C ARG A 76 9.38 -0.66 -17.02
N ILE A 77 9.37 -1.69 -16.19
CA ILE A 77 9.90 -1.58 -14.82
C ILE A 77 11.43 -1.60 -14.90
N SER A 78 12.06 -0.44 -14.71
CA SER A 78 13.50 -0.37 -14.46
C SER A 78 13.74 -0.70 -12.97
N TYR A 79 14.35 -1.86 -12.73
CA TYR A 79 14.48 -2.54 -11.43
C TYR A 79 15.33 -1.85 -10.35
N LEU A 80 15.48 -0.52 -10.32
CA LEU A 80 16.44 0.09 -9.39
C LEU A 80 15.88 1.17 -8.45
N TYR A 81 14.86 1.96 -8.80
CA TYR A 81 14.41 3.07 -7.93
C TYR A 81 12.92 3.47 -8.06
N ASP A 82 12.04 2.60 -8.52
CA ASP A 82 10.59 2.88 -8.53
C ASP A 82 9.93 2.11 -7.37
N SER A 83 9.78 2.77 -6.21
CA SER A 83 9.32 2.17 -4.94
C SER A 83 7.85 1.74 -4.93
N ASP A 84 7.09 2.19 -5.93
CA ASP A 84 5.63 2.14 -5.88
C ASP A 84 5.05 0.93 -6.63
N VAL A 85 5.91 0.09 -7.24
CA VAL A 85 5.52 -1.13 -7.96
C VAL A 85 6.35 -2.32 -7.48
N LEU A 86 5.69 -3.25 -6.82
CA LEU A 86 6.29 -4.49 -6.38
C LEU A 86 6.16 -5.57 -7.48
N PRO A 87 7.15 -6.47 -7.62
CA PRO A 87 7.07 -7.60 -8.57
C PRO A 87 5.87 -8.53 -8.32
N THR A 88 5.32 -8.50 -7.10
CA THR A 88 4.17 -9.29 -6.67
C THR A 88 2.83 -8.66 -7.05
N ASP A 89 2.83 -7.40 -7.49
CA ASP A 89 1.61 -6.69 -7.83
C ASP A 89 0.90 -7.33 -9.02
N ARG A 90 -0.43 -7.30 -8.97
CA ARG A 90 -1.31 -7.91 -9.96
C ARG A 90 -2.17 -6.85 -10.64
N MET A 91 -2.36 -7.02 -11.93
CA MET A 91 -3.42 -6.36 -12.68
C MET A 91 -4.70 -7.16 -12.50
N VAL A 92 -5.73 -6.50 -11.99
CA VAL A 92 -7.07 -7.08 -11.85
C VAL A 92 -7.88 -6.72 -13.09
N LEU A 93 -8.21 -7.72 -13.89
CA LEU A 93 -9.02 -7.59 -15.09
C LEU A 93 -10.43 -8.11 -14.80
N VAL A 94 -11.46 -7.36 -15.16
CA VAL A 94 -12.87 -7.74 -14.96
C VAL A 94 -13.60 -7.61 -16.29
N ARG A 95 -14.58 -8.48 -16.53
CA ARG A 95 -15.46 -8.40 -17.70
C ARG A 95 -16.17 -7.05 -17.76
N TRP A 96 -16.24 -6.44 -18.95
CA TRP A 96 -16.84 -5.11 -19.12
C TRP A 96 -18.29 -5.02 -18.67
N LYS A 97 -19.10 -6.07 -18.91
CA LYS A 97 -20.48 -6.16 -18.39
C LYS A 97 -20.57 -6.06 -16.87
N ASP A 98 -19.60 -6.62 -16.18
CA ASP A 98 -19.55 -6.70 -14.72
C ASP A 98 -18.64 -5.61 -14.13
N TYR A 99 -18.20 -4.65 -14.94
CA TYR A 99 -17.22 -3.65 -14.53
C TYR A 99 -17.68 -2.79 -13.36
N GLU A 100 -18.93 -2.31 -13.40
CA GLU A 100 -19.50 -1.51 -12.30
C GLU A 100 -19.70 -2.35 -11.02
N ALA A 101 -20.07 -3.63 -11.17
CA ALA A 101 -20.17 -4.55 -10.03
C ALA A 101 -18.77 -4.77 -9.41
N GLY A 102 -17.77 -5.12 -10.23
CA GLY A 102 -16.38 -5.30 -9.78
C GLY A 102 -15.79 -4.05 -9.15
N LYS A 103 -16.13 -2.86 -9.68
CA LYS A 103 -15.75 -1.57 -9.09
C LYS A 103 -16.36 -1.39 -7.70
N SER A 104 -17.65 -1.69 -7.53
CA SER A 104 -18.30 -1.59 -6.22
C SER A 104 -17.70 -2.53 -5.17
N VAL A 105 -17.39 -3.77 -5.55
CA VAL A 105 -16.69 -4.74 -4.69
C VAL A 105 -15.31 -4.24 -4.31
N SER A 106 -14.53 -3.75 -5.29
CA SER A 106 -13.19 -3.23 -5.03
C SER A 106 -13.19 -2.03 -4.08
N ALA A 107 -14.20 -1.16 -4.17
CA ALA A 107 -14.34 0.01 -3.29
C ALA A 107 -14.62 -0.41 -1.85
N ARG A 108 -15.58 -1.33 -1.63
CA ARG A 108 -15.88 -1.86 -0.29
C ARG A 108 -14.68 -2.57 0.33
N LEU A 109 -14.00 -3.41 -0.46
CA LEU A 109 -12.82 -4.12 0.04
C LEU A 109 -11.70 -3.13 0.39
N LYS A 110 -11.51 -2.07 -0.39
CA LYS A 110 -10.52 -1.04 -0.06
C LYS A 110 -10.79 -0.41 1.29
N GLU A 111 -12.03 -0.07 1.60
CA GLU A 111 -12.42 0.46 2.92
C GLU A 111 -12.10 -0.54 4.04
N THR A 112 -12.44 -1.82 3.84
CA THR A 112 -12.12 -2.89 4.81
C THR A 112 -10.60 -3.07 4.99
N LEU A 113 -9.83 -3.02 3.91
CA LEU A 113 -8.37 -3.14 3.97
C LEU A 113 -7.71 -1.92 4.62
N ASP A 114 -8.21 -0.72 4.37
CA ASP A 114 -7.73 0.51 5.02
C ASP A 114 -8.08 0.48 6.53
N GLU A 115 -9.22 -0.09 6.92
CA GLU A 115 -9.59 -0.34 8.31
C GLU A 115 -8.73 -1.45 8.95
N GLU A 116 -8.50 -2.58 8.29
CA GLU A 116 -7.59 -3.65 8.76
C GLU A 116 -6.15 -3.10 8.92
N ARG A 117 -5.69 -2.24 8.02
CA ARG A 117 -4.35 -1.61 8.09
C ARG A 117 -4.25 -0.57 9.19
N SER A 118 -5.33 0.16 9.49
CA SER A 118 -5.36 1.14 10.58
C SER A 118 -5.62 0.49 11.95
N ALA A 119 -6.35 -0.62 12.00
CA ALA A 119 -6.57 -1.42 13.20
C ALA A 119 -5.36 -2.31 13.53
N GLY A 120 -4.71 -2.88 12.51
CA GLY A 120 -3.45 -3.62 12.63
C GLY A 120 -2.22 -2.72 12.76
N ALA A 121 -2.37 -1.42 12.48
CA ALA A 121 -1.50 -0.39 13.03
C ALA A 121 -1.87 -0.18 14.50
N GLU A 122 -1.75 -1.23 15.31
CA GLU A 122 -1.65 -1.09 16.75
C GLU A 122 -0.44 -0.21 17.03
N ASP A 123 -0.71 1.07 17.27
CA ASP A 123 -0.09 1.90 18.28
C ASP A 123 1.45 1.84 18.38
N PHE A 124 2.15 1.81 17.24
CA PHE A 124 3.36 2.62 17.17
C PHE A 124 2.91 4.08 17.18
N GLU A 125 2.41 4.54 18.34
CA GLU A 125 2.38 5.95 18.69
C GLU A 125 3.82 6.41 18.43
N GLU A 126 4.04 7.00 17.26
CA GLU A 126 5.33 7.52 16.86
C GLU A 126 5.70 8.51 17.96
N MET A 127 6.55 8.10 18.92
CA MET A 127 6.66 8.80 20.20
C MET A 127 6.78 10.30 19.91
N PRO A 128 5.77 11.11 20.29
CA PRO A 128 5.74 12.51 19.90
C PRO A 128 7.07 13.12 20.30
N ARG A 129 7.70 13.90 19.42
CA ARG A 129 9.12 14.32 19.55
C ARG A 129 9.48 14.82 20.97
N LYS A 130 8.51 15.42 21.66
CA LYS A 130 8.58 15.83 23.08
C LYS A 130 8.77 14.66 24.06
N LYS A 131 7.99 13.57 23.96
CA LYS A 131 8.16 12.34 24.76
C LYS A 131 9.54 11.70 24.51
N ARG A 132 10.01 11.67 23.26
CA ARG A 132 11.35 11.13 22.92
C ARG A 132 12.48 11.91 23.60
N ILE A 133 12.44 13.24 23.53
CA ILE A 133 13.42 14.11 24.18
C ILE A 133 13.38 13.95 25.70
N LEU A 134 12.19 13.85 26.29
CA LEU A 134 12.01 13.72 27.74
C LEU A 134 12.58 12.38 28.25
N VAL A 135 12.28 11.27 27.58
CA VAL A 135 12.82 9.94 27.93
C VAL A 135 14.34 9.91 27.80
N GLN A 136 14.88 10.52 26.73
CA GLN A 136 16.33 10.60 26.53
C GLN A 136 17.00 11.42 27.64
N ILE A 137 16.44 12.56 28.00
CA ILE A 137 16.93 13.41 29.10
C ILE A 137 16.88 12.64 30.43
N VAL A 138 15.74 12.02 30.77
CA VAL A 138 15.57 11.27 32.02
C VAL A 138 16.53 10.08 32.09
N SER A 139 16.73 9.36 30.99
CA SER A 139 17.68 8.25 30.91
C SER A 139 19.12 8.70 31.16
N VAL A 140 19.53 9.82 30.56
CA VAL A 140 20.88 10.39 30.76
C VAL A 140 21.05 10.86 32.21
N PHE A 141 20.08 11.58 32.77
CA PHE A 141 20.14 12.01 34.18
C PHE A 141 20.17 10.83 35.14
N GLY A 142 19.36 9.79 34.90
CA GLY A 142 19.37 8.57 35.70
C GLY A 142 20.73 7.87 35.68
N PHE A 143 21.36 7.80 34.51
CA PHE A 143 22.70 7.21 34.36
C PHE A 143 23.77 8.02 35.12
N ILE A 144 23.73 9.35 35.03
CA ILE A 144 24.65 10.23 35.77
C ILE A 144 24.46 10.07 37.29
N LEU A 145 23.22 10.02 37.77
CA LEU A 145 22.92 9.79 39.19
C LEU A 145 23.43 8.43 39.67
N LEU A 146 23.29 7.38 38.84
CA LEU A 146 23.82 6.06 39.16
C LEU A 146 25.34 6.11 39.32
N ILE A 147 26.06 6.77 38.39
CA ILE A 147 27.51 6.94 38.50
C ILE A 147 27.87 7.71 39.78
N MET A 148 27.19 8.82 40.08
CA MET A 148 27.43 9.56 41.32
C MET A 148 27.23 8.67 42.55
N LEU A 149 26.16 7.88 42.59
CA LEU A 149 25.87 6.97 43.69
C LEU A 149 27.01 5.95 43.88
N VAL A 150 27.51 5.36 42.79
CA VAL A 150 28.63 4.41 42.84
C VAL A 150 29.91 5.08 43.34
N VAL A 151 30.24 6.28 42.86
CA VAL A 151 31.44 7.02 43.30
C VAL A 151 31.35 7.37 44.77
N TYR A 152 30.24 7.98 45.21
CA TYR A 152 30.04 8.31 46.63
C TYR A 152 29.97 7.08 47.53
N GLY A 153 29.38 5.99 47.04
CA GLY A 153 29.38 4.71 47.76
C GLY A 153 30.78 4.13 47.92
N ALA A 154 31.62 4.22 46.88
CA ALA A 154 33.01 3.79 46.93
C ALA A 154 33.85 4.67 47.87
N ASP A 155 33.68 5.99 47.84
CA ASP A 155 34.36 6.92 48.75
C ASP A 155 33.95 6.68 50.21
N TRP A 156 32.66 6.45 50.47
CA TRP A 156 32.17 6.09 51.80
C TRP A 156 32.77 4.77 52.30
N ALA A 157 32.76 3.73 51.46
CA ALA A 157 33.34 2.43 51.81
C ALA A 157 34.86 2.50 52.01
N ALA A 158 35.56 3.28 51.19
CA ALA A 158 37.00 3.51 51.33
C ALA A 158 37.34 4.27 52.62
N ASN A 159 36.52 5.25 53.00
CA ASN A 159 36.69 6.00 54.24
C ASN A 159 36.37 5.16 55.47
N TRP A 160 35.37 4.27 55.38
CA TRP A 160 35.08 3.27 56.41
C TRP A 160 36.21 2.25 56.59
N LEU A 161 36.77 1.74 55.49
CA LEU A 161 37.94 0.85 55.53
C LEU A 161 39.16 1.53 56.14
N ARG A 162 39.43 2.79 55.79
CA ARG A 162 40.51 3.56 56.43
C ARG A 162 40.32 3.73 57.94
N GLY A 163 39.07 3.89 58.40
CA GLY A 163 38.75 3.96 59.83
C GLY A 163 38.88 2.63 60.59
N LEU A 164 38.93 1.49 59.90
CA LEU A 164 39.17 0.16 60.49
C LEU A 164 40.65 -0.23 60.52
N PHE A 165 41.48 0.40 59.68
CA PHE A 165 42.92 0.18 59.58
C PHE A 165 43.76 1.32 60.17
N ALA A 166 43.14 2.26 60.86
CA ALA A 166 43.76 3.28 61.72
C ALA A 166 43.49 2.95 63.19
#